data_AF-A0A645JJ68-F1
#
_entry.id   AF-A0A645JJ68-F1
#
_cell.length_a   1.000
_cell.length_b   1.000
_cell.length_c   1.000
_cell.angle_alpha   90.00
_cell.angle_beta   90.00
_cell.angle_gamma   90.00
#
_symmetry.space_group_name_H-M   'P 1'
#
loop_
_entity.id
_entity.type
_entity.pdbx_description
1 polymer ?
#
loop_
_entity_poly.entity_id
_entity_poly.type
_entity_poly.pdbx_seq_one_letter_code
_entity_poly.pdbx_strand_id
1 'polypeptide(L)' 'MTSGKQVPRIFLACGESDFLFTANQEMAEVIKENGLAVTFEHGPGEHNWIFWDEWIQRAFVWLFEGQ' A
#
# COMPACT_ATOMS: atom_id res chain seq x y z
N MET A 1 11.66 -4.91 -19.69
CA MET A 1 12.54 -3.78 -19.33
C MET A 1 13.09 -4.05 -17.94
N THR A 2 14.40 -4.17 -17.75
CA THR A 2 14.99 -4.35 -16.41
C THR A 2 16.05 -3.28 -16.18
N SER A 3 15.83 -2.43 -15.17
CA SER A 3 16.80 -1.41 -14.74
C SER A 3 18.00 -2.02 -13.99
N GLY A 4 17.99 -3.33 -13.68
CA GLY A 4 18.99 -3.99 -12.84
C GLY A 4 18.95 -3.60 -11.35
N LYS A 5 17.99 -2.77 -10.94
CA LYS A 5 17.84 -2.29 -9.57
C LYS A 5 16.98 -3.26 -8.76
N GLN A 6 17.26 -3.35 -7.46
CA GLN A 6 16.41 -4.08 -6.52
C GLN A 6 15.06 -3.36 -6.38
N VAL A 7 14.00 -4.15 -6.31
CA VAL A 7 12.64 -3.65 -6.08
C VAL A 7 12.51 -3.29 -4.60
N PRO A 8 12.03 -2.08 -4.25
CA PRO A 8 11.79 -1.72 -2.86
C PRO A 8 10.65 -2.56 -2.28
N ARG A 9 10.61 -2.68 -0.94
CA ARG A 9 9.39 -3.15 -0.28
C ARG A 9 8.25 -2.16 -0.60
N ILE A 10 7.04 -2.67 -0.83
CA ILE A 10 5.87 -1.85 -1.17
C ILE A 10 4.83 -1.99 -0.06
N PHE A 11 4.36 -0.84 0.44
CA PHE A 11 3.21 -0.73 1.33
C PHE A 11 2.12 0.08 0.64
N LEU A 12 0.90 -0.45 0.63
CA LEU A 12 -0.29 0.20 0.09
C LEU A 12 -1.35 0.29 1.19
N ALA A 13 -1.90 1.48 1.38
CA ALA A 13 -2.99 1.75 2.31
C ALA A 13 -4.10 2.51 1.59
N CYS A 14 -5.34 2.06 1.73
CA CYS A 14 -6.50 2.74 1.16
C CYS A 14 -7.75 2.55 2.04
N GLY A 15 -8.55 3.60 2.17
CA GLY A 15 -9.80 3.56 2.92
C GLY A 15 -10.87 2.79 2.14
N GLU A 16 -11.69 1.99 2.83
CA GLU A 16 -12.73 1.16 2.19
C GLU A 16 -13.88 1.97 1.57
N SER A 17 -14.03 3.24 1.95
CA SER A 17 -14.98 4.20 1.35
C SER A 17 -14.30 5.20 0.40
N ASP A 18 -13.00 5.04 0.14
CA ASP A 18 -12.29 5.81 -0.89
C ASP A 18 -12.72 5.32 -2.29
N PHE A 19 -12.97 6.26 -3.21
CA PHE A 19 -13.33 5.94 -4.59
C PHE A 19 -12.21 5.21 -5.35
N LEU A 20 -10.98 5.20 -4.83
CA LEU A 20 -9.84 4.48 -5.36
C LEU A 20 -9.66 3.08 -4.78
N PHE A 21 -10.54 2.61 -3.88
CA PHE A 21 -10.33 1.34 -3.18
C PHE A 21 -10.20 0.15 -4.14
N THR A 22 -11.10 0.03 -5.12
CA THR A 22 -11.04 -1.04 -6.14
C THR A 22 -9.75 -0.99 -6.96
N ALA A 23 -9.32 0.21 -7.37
CA ALA A 23 -8.07 0.36 -8.11
C ALA A 23 -6.83 -0.04 -7.29
N ASN A 24 -6.85 0.20 -5.97
CA ASN A 24 -5.78 -0.25 -5.06
C ASN A 24 -5.78 -1.77 -4.89
N GLN A 25 -6.96 -2.42 -4.84
CA GLN A 25 -7.07 -3.88 -4.82
C GLN A 25 -6.48 -4.48 -6.11
N GLU A 26 -6.86 -3.94 -7.28
CA GLU A 26 -6.33 -4.39 -8.57
C GLU A 26 -4.81 -4.20 -8.67
N MET A 27 -4.28 -3.05 -8.21
CA MET A 27 -2.84 -2.80 -8.19
C MET A 27 -2.11 -3.82 -7.30
N ALA A 28 -2.65 -4.12 -6.11
CA ALA A 28 -2.03 -5.09 -5.21
C ALA A 28 -1.97 -6.49 -5.85
N GLU A 29 -3.02 -6.92 -6.55
CA GLU A 29 -3.02 -8.19 -7.28
C GLU A 29 -2.03 -8.19 -8.45
N VAL A 30 -1.99 -7.13 -9.27
CA VAL A 30 -1.02 -7.01 -10.37
C VAL A 30 0.42 -7.09 -9.85
N ILE A 31 0.73 -6.45 -8.71
CA ILE A 31 2.07 -6.51 -8.11
C ILE A 31 2.41 -7.96 -7.70
N LYS A 32 1.47 -8.67 -7.05
CA LYS A 32 1.65 -10.08 -6.66
C LYS A 32 1.82 -11.01 -7.86
N GLU A 33 1.00 -10.84 -8.90
CA GLU A 33 1.06 -11.63 -10.14
C GLU A 33 2.40 -11.49 -10.86
N ASN A 34 3.05 -10.32 -10.72
CA ASN A 34 4.40 -10.08 -11.25
C ASN A 34 5.51 -10.60 -10.32
N GLY A 35 5.18 -11.39 -9.29
CA GLY A 35 6.13 -12.01 -8.37
C GLY A 35 6.77 -11.04 -7.39
N LEU A 36 6.17 -9.86 -7.17
CA LEU A 36 6.68 -8.85 -6.25
C LEU A 36 5.91 -8.88 -4.93
N ALA A 37 6.61 -8.59 -3.84
CA ALA A 37 6.00 -8.50 -2.52
C ALA A 37 5.32 -7.13 -2.34
N VAL A 38 4.08 -7.16 -1.84
CA VAL A 38 3.32 -5.98 -1.43
C VAL A 38 2.59 -6.25 -0.13
N THR A 39 2.68 -5.31 0.80
CA THR A 39 1.81 -5.24 1.98
C THR A 39 0.66 -4.30 1.63
N PHE A 40 -0.51 -4.87 1.33
CA PHE A 40 -1.73 -4.08 1.13
C PHE A 40 -2.61 -4.20 2.38
N GLU A 41 -2.80 -3.09 3.06
CA GLU A 41 -3.67 -2.97 4.22
C GLU A 41 -4.79 -1.96 3.93
N HIS A 42 -5.97 -2.19 4.48
CA HIS A 42 -7.11 -1.29 4.34
C HIS A 42 -7.98 -1.31 5.58
N GLY A 43 -8.87 -0.35 5.69
CA GLY A 43 -9.84 -0.24 6.78
C GLY A 43 -10.78 0.93 6.58
N PRO A 44 -11.62 1.24 7.57
CA PRO A 44 -12.58 2.33 7.49
C PRO A 44 -11.89 3.67 7.16
N GLY A 45 -12.42 4.40 6.18
CA GLY A 45 -11.87 5.68 5.77
C GLY A 45 -12.21 6.05 4.33
N GLU A 46 -11.95 7.31 3.99
CA GLU A 46 -12.21 7.91 2.69
C GLU A 46 -10.96 8.64 2.18
N HIS A 47 -11.08 9.33 1.05
CA HIS A 47 -10.01 10.10 0.43
C HIS A 47 -9.72 11.42 1.16
N ASN A 48 -9.20 11.34 2.39
CA ASN A 48 -8.99 12.52 3.23
C ASN A 48 -7.78 12.41 4.18
N TRP A 49 -7.42 13.55 4.76
CA TRP A 49 -6.29 13.67 5.69
C TRP A 49 -6.50 12.97 7.03
N ILE A 50 -7.75 12.73 7.46
CA ILE A 50 -8.01 12.03 8.72
C ILE A 50 -7.55 10.57 8.58
N PHE A 51 -7.88 9.92 7.46
CA PHE A 51 -7.37 8.60 7.15
C PHE A 51 -5.84 8.63 7.01
N TRP A 52 -5.28 9.54 6.21
CA TRP A 52 -3.83 9.54 5.96
C TRP A 52 -2.98 9.84 7.20
N ASP A 53 -3.46 10.65 8.14
CA ASP A 53 -2.77 10.96 9.41
C ASP A 53 -2.64 9.73 10.32
N GLU A 54 -3.67 8.89 10.39
CA GLU A 54 -3.61 7.61 11.11
C GLU A 54 -2.69 6.62 10.37
N TRP A 55 -2.88 6.49 9.06
CA TRP A 55 -2.24 5.45 8.27
C TRP A 55 -0.75 5.71 7.98
N ILE A 56 -0.30 6.97 8.01
CA ILE A 56 1.14 7.28 7.87
C ILE A 56 1.94 6.77 9.08
N GLN A 57 1.37 6.79 10.29
CA GLN A 57 2.04 6.23 11.47
C GLN A 57 2.20 4.72 11.33
N ARG A 58 1.17 4.04 10.82
CA ARG A 58 1.21 2.61 10.51
C ARG A 58 2.23 2.29 9.41
N ALA A 59 2.31 3.13 8.38
CA ALA A 59 3.33 3.01 7.34
C ALA A 59 4.75 3.19 7.89
N PHE A 60 4.96 4.09 8.87
CA PHE A 60 6.27 4.23 9.54
C PHE A 60 6.62 3.02 10.39
N VAL A 61 5.68 2.47 11.15
CA VAL A 61 5.88 1.21 11.88
C VAL A 61 6.32 0.11 10.91
N TRP A 62 5.60 -0.07 9.79
CA TRP A 62 5.97 -1.04 8.76
C TRP A 62 7.35 -0.76 8.13
N LEU A 63 7.67 0.51 7.90
CA LEU A 63 8.91 0.93 7.25
C LEU A 63 10.14 0.66 8.13
N PHE A 64 10.04 0.95 9.43
CA PHE A 64 11.17 0.93 10.35
C PHE A 64 11.24 -0.31 11.25
N GLU A 65 10.10 -0.94 11.59
CA GLU A 65 10.06 -2.09 12.51
C GLU A 65 9.98 -3.44 11.78
N GLY A 66 9.61 -3.45 10.50
CA GLY A 66 9.53 -4.66 9.68
C GLY A 66 10.86 -5.14 9.09
N GLN A 67 11.97 -4.95 9.81
CA GLN A 67 13.32 -5.43 9.44
C GLN A 67 13.70 -6.72 10.17
#